data_AF-A0A6L5F1Z3-F1
#
_entry.id   AF-A0A6L5F1Z3-F1
#
_cell.length_a   1.000
_cell.length_b   1.000
_cell.length_c   1.000
_cell.angle_alpha   90.00
_cell.angle_beta   90.00
_cell.angle_gamma   90.00
#
_symmetry.space_group_name_H-M   'P 1'
#
loop_
_entity.id
_entity.type
_entity.pdbx_description
1 polymer ?
#
loop_
_entity_poly.entity_id
_entity_poly.type
_entity_poly.pdbx_seq_one_letter_code
_entity_poly.pdbx_strand_id
1 'polypeptide(L)' 'DIGPVRAGRRADLLDLGVADRAFSYPLELLLRAADAGWRVVELPVTYRPRAAGTRSKVSGSVLGTARAIRDMATVLR' A
#
# COMPACT_ATOMS: atom_id res chain seq x y z
N ASP A 1 -9.11 5.38 1.19
CA ASP A 1 -7.79 5.63 0.58
C ASP A 1 -6.75 4.83 1.35
N ILE A 2 -5.65 4.45 0.72
CA ILE A 2 -4.58 3.65 1.33
C ILE A 2 -3.36 4.57 1.41
N GLY A 3 -3.10 5.13 2.59
CA GLY A 3 -2.04 6.12 2.78
C GLY A 3 -0.65 5.65 2.29
N PRO A 4 0.23 6.53 1.81
CA PRO A 4 1.55 6.18 1.30
C PRO A 4 2.54 5.87 2.43
N VAL A 5 2.23 6.25 3.67
CA VAL A 5 3.06 6.04 4.84
C VAL A 5 2.30 5.22 5.87
N ARG A 6 3.00 4.25 6.45
CA ARG A 6 2.56 3.43 7.58
C ARG A 6 3.74 3.29 8.53
N ALA A 7 3.46 3.19 9.82
CA ALA A 7 4.46 2.93 10.85
C ALA A 7 3.96 1.82 11.77
N GLY A 8 4.88 0.98 12.23
CA GLY A 8 4.64 -0.14 13.13
C GLY A 8 5.96 -0.61 13.73
N ARG A 9 5.91 -1.54 14.70
CA ARG A 9 7.15 -2.12 15.22
C ARG A 9 7.80 -2.97 14.13
N ARG A 10 9.13 -2.89 14.04
CA ARG A 10 9.89 -3.59 12.99
C ARG A 10 9.67 -5.10 13.01
N ALA A 11 9.73 -5.73 14.19
CA ALA A 11 9.53 -7.17 14.33
C ALA A 11 8.15 -7.58 13.81
N ASP A 12 7.11 -6.96 14.37
CA ASP A 12 5.72 -7.21 13.97
C ASP A 12 5.51 -7.06 12.45
N LEU A 13 6.09 -6.02 11.83
CA LEU A 13 5.98 -5.79 10.38
C LEU A 13 6.68 -6.87 9.54
N LEU A 14 7.78 -7.42 10.02
CA LEU A 14 8.47 -8.53 9.35
C LEU A 14 7.71 -9.84 9.53
N ASP A 15 7.11 -10.05 10.70
CA ASP A 15 6.35 -11.25 11.02
C ASP A 15 5.03 -11.35 10.24
N LEU A 16 4.48 -10.22 9.75
CA LEU A 16 3.38 -10.25 8.78
C LEU A 16 3.76 -10.97 7.47
N GLY A 17 5.05 -11.09 7.13
CA GLY A 17 5.52 -11.85 5.98
C GLY A 17 5.07 -11.32 4.61
N VAL A 18 4.75 -10.03 4.51
CA VAL A 18 4.30 -9.37 3.28
C VAL A 18 5.32 -9.61 2.15
N ALA A 19 4.87 -10.12 1.01
CA ALA A 19 5.75 -10.63 -0.05
C ALA A 19 5.66 -9.83 -1.35
N ASP A 20 4.56 -9.13 -1.61
CA ASP A 20 4.38 -8.32 -2.81
C ASP A 20 5.40 -7.16 -2.81
N ARG A 21 6.04 -6.96 -3.96
CA ARG A 21 7.05 -5.90 -4.18
C ARG A 21 6.59 -4.88 -5.22
N ALA A 22 5.34 -4.98 -5.64
CA ALA A 22 4.72 -4.20 -6.69
C ALA A 22 3.64 -3.29 -6.07
N PHE A 23 2.48 -3.18 -6.73
CA PHE A 23 1.43 -2.27 -6.31
C PHE A 23 0.54 -2.80 -5.19
N SER A 24 0.63 -4.10 -4.87
CA SER A 24 -0.27 -4.74 -3.91
C SER A 24 0.24 -4.73 -2.48
N TYR A 25 1.55 -4.50 -2.28
CA TYR A 25 2.18 -4.40 -0.96
C TYR A 25 1.33 -3.64 0.09
N PRO A 26 0.77 -2.45 -0.21
CA PRO A 26 -0.03 -1.71 0.77
C PRO A 26 -1.34 -2.42 1.16
N LEU A 27 -1.96 -3.13 0.22
CA LEU A 27 -3.19 -3.88 0.44
C LEU A 27 -2.91 -5.19 1.19
N GLU A 28 -1.89 -5.92 0.75
CA GLU A 28 -1.45 -7.17 1.39
C GLU A 28 -1.11 -6.93 2.86
N LEU A 29 -0.35 -5.87 3.15
CA LEU A 29 -0.01 -5.50 4.53
C LEU A 29 -1.26 -5.29 5.40
N LEU A 30 -2.27 -4.56 4.89
CA LEU A 30 -3.47 -4.27 5.67
C LEU A 30 -4.35 -5.50 5.89
N LEU A 31 -4.46 -6.37 4.88
CA LEU A 31 -5.19 -7.65 5.01
C LEU A 31 -4.52 -8.55 6.04
N ARG A 32 -3.20 -8.76 5.94
CA ARG A 32 -2.47 -9.57 6.91
C ARG A 32 -2.47 -8.98 8.32
N ALA A 33 -2.41 -7.66 8.45
CA ALA A 33 -2.53 -7.01 9.76
C ALA A 33 -3.94 -7.22 10.36
N ALA A 34 -4.99 -7.19 9.55
CA ALA A 34 -6.35 -7.51 9.99
C ALA A 34 -6.47 -8.98 10.41
N ASP A 35 -5.92 -9.92 9.62
CA ASP A 35 -5.89 -11.34 9.95
C ASP A 35 -5.11 -11.62 11.24
N ALA A 36 -4.04 -10.87 11.49
CA ALA A 36 -3.27 -10.91 12.73
C ALA A 36 -3.93 -10.18 13.92
N GLY A 37 -5.14 -9.62 13.74
CA GLY A 37 -5.90 -8.95 14.79
C GLY A 37 -5.33 -7.59 15.22
N TRP A 38 -4.54 -6.94 14.37
CA TRP A 38 -3.95 -5.65 14.70
C TRP A 38 -4.99 -4.54 14.74
N ARG A 39 -4.81 -3.61 15.67
CA ARG A 39 -5.55 -2.36 15.68
C ARG A 39 -4.82 -1.31 14.87
N VAL A 40 -5.38 -0.93 13.74
CA VAL A 40 -4.89 0.15 12.88
C VAL A 40 -5.59 1.45 13.26
N VAL A 41 -4.82 2.53 13.39
CA VAL A 41 -5.34 3.88 13.61
C VAL A 41 -4.90 4.78 12.47
N GLU A 42 -5.82 5.60 11.98
CA GLU A 42 -5.53 6.61 10.97
C GLU A 42 -5.20 7.94 11.67
N LEU A 43 -4.07 8.54 11.28
CA LEU A 43 -3.66 9.85 11.78
C LEU A 43 -3.80 10.86 10.64
N PRO A 44 -4.46 12.01 10.86
CA PRO A 44 -4.54 13.06 9.86
C PRO A 44 -3.14 13.61 9.61
N VAL A 45 -2.71 13.60 8.35
CA VAL A 45 -1.42 14.15 7.90
C VAL A 45 -1.67 15.12 6.76
N THR A 46 -1.02 16.28 6.82
CA THR A 46 -1.06 17.25 5.73
C THR A 46 -0.29 16.72 4.52
N TYR A 47 -1.00 16.45 3.43
CA TYR A 47 -0.37 16.12 2.15
C TYR A 47 0.15 17.39 1.49
N ARG A 48 1.44 17.39 1.18
CA ARG A 48 2.05 18.41 0.34
C ARG A 48 1.96 18.00 -1.13
N PRO A 49 1.97 18.96 -2.06
CA PRO A 49 2.09 18.67 -3.48
C PRO A 49 3.27 17.74 -3.76
N ARG A 50 3.12 16.90 -4.79
CA ARG A 50 4.23 16.08 -5.29
C ARG A 50 5.42 16.97 -5.65
N ALA A 51 6.63 16.44 -5.50
CA ALA A 51 7.84 17.12 -5.94
C ALA A 51 7.72 17.50 -7.43
N ALA A 52 8.13 18.73 -7.77
CA ALA A 52 8.06 19.25 -9.12
C ALA A 52 8.74 18.31 -10.12
N GLY A 53 8.14 18.13 -11.31
CA GLY A 53 8.65 17.24 -12.36
C GLY A 53 8.37 15.74 -12.14
N THR A 54 7.78 15.33 -11.01
CA THR A 54 7.43 13.92 -10.79
C THR A 54 6.10 13.53 -11.44
N ARG A 55 6.05 12.33 -12.01
CA ARG A 55 4.82 11.74 -12.58
C ARG A 55 4.36 10.54 -11.75
N SER A 56 3.05 10.33 -11.74
CA SER A 56 2.46 9.17 -11.09
C SER A 56 2.89 7.87 -11.78
N LYS A 57 3.12 6.85 -10.96
CA LYS A 57 3.48 5.49 -11.42
C LYS A 57 2.25 4.63 -11.69
N VAL A 58 1.07 5.14 -11.35
CA VAL A 58 -0.22 4.46 -11.46
C VAL A 58 -1.12 5.24 -12.41
N SER A 59 -1.46 6.48 -12.06
CA SER A 59 -2.32 7.35 -12.86
C SER A 59 -1.57 8.02 -14.01
N GLY A 60 -2.27 8.31 -15.12
CA GLY A 60 -1.70 8.97 -16.31
C GLY A 60 -1.33 8.03 -17.46
N SER A 61 -1.63 6.74 -17.35
CA SER A 61 -1.61 5.80 -18.49
C SER A 61 -2.58 4.65 -18.26
N VAL A 62 -3.23 4.17 -19.33
CA VAL A 62 -4.14 2.99 -19.25
C VAL A 62 -3.40 1.74 -18.79
N LEU A 63 -2.18 1.53 -19.30
CA LEU A 63 -1.36 0.37 -18.96
C LEU A 63 -0.93 0.38 -17.48
N GLY A 64 -0.57 1.55 -16.93
CA GLY A 64 -0.23 1.70 -15.51
C GLY A 64 -1.41 1.37 -14.60
N THR A 65 -2.60 1.86 -14.94
CA THR A 65 -3.84 1.53 -14.21
C THR A 65 -4.15 0.03 -14.27
N ALA A 66 -4.08 -0.58 -15.46
CA ALA A 66 -4.39 -2.01 -15.63
C ALA A 66 -3.41 -2.92 -14.87
N ARG A 67 -2.12 -2.58 -14.80
CA ARG A 67 -1.13 -3.29 -14.00
C ARG A 67 -1.44 -3.20 -12.51
N ALA A 68 -1.71 -1.99 -12.00
CA ALA A 68 -2.04 -1.80 -10.59
C ALA A 68 -3.28 -2.61 -10.16
N ILE A 69 -4.34 -2.61 -10.98
CA ILE A 69 -5.55 -3.40 -10.72
C ILE A 69 -5.24 -4.90 -10.67
N ARG A 70 -4.49 -5.41 -11.65
CA ARG A 70 -4.12 -6.83 -11.71
C ARG A 70 -3.36 -7.26 -10.47
N ASP A 71 -2.34 -6.51 -10.10
CA ASP A 71 -1.49 -6.82 -8.94
C ASP A 71 -2.36 -6.88 -7.68
N MET A 72 -3.15 -5.84 -7.41
CA MET A 72 -4.05 -5.78 -6.24
C MET A 72 -5.10 -6.91 -6.23
N ALA A 73 -5.65 -7.29 -7.38
CA ALA A 73 -6.60 -8.40 -7.47
C ALA A 73 -5.99 -9.77 -7.08
N THR A 74 -4.67 -9.90 -7.17
CA THR A 74 -3.97 -11.14 -6.79
C THR A 74 -3.96 -11.34 -5.29
N VAL A 75 -4.00 -10.25 -4.52
CA VAL A 75 -3.94 -10.26 -3.05
C VAL A 75 -5.32 -10.39 -2.39
N LEU A 76 -6.40 -10.16 -3.15
CA LEU A 76 -7.78 -10.30 -2.68
C LEU A 76 -8.35 -11.72 -2.83
N ARG A 77 -7.56 -12.68 -3.32
CA ARG A 77 -7.93 -14.11 -3.39
C ARG A 77 -7.42 -14.84 -2.16
#